data_AF-A0A6A4WBH7-F1
#
_entry.id   AF-A0A6A4WBH7-F1
#
_cell.length_a   1.000
_cell.length_b   1.000
_cell.length_c   1.000
_cell.angle_alpha   90.00
_cell.angle_beta   90.00
_cell.angle_gamma   90.00
#
_symmetry.space_group_name_H-M   'P 1'
#
loop_
_entity.id
_entity.type
_entity.pdbx_description
1 polymer ?
#
loop_
_entity_poly.entity_id
_entity_poly.type
_entity_poly.pdbx_seq_one_letter_code
_entity_poly.pdbx_strand_id
1 'polypeptide(L)'
;MEFKQSPWSAEQRRQSMRARAKDAESAKDQPLQMYLVPPTGDVTLEEFDALAAERLQVLRTFERAGHVGKQKFSVEWEEFILSDLKRQKLNAYYQLLSRRGDSSAAAVLSAEALRRDHISHFILRLAYCRTEELRAWFIQHEVEMFRLRFQSQRTMDPDVGKFLADNGIHLNEVEAAERDRLREPLVNGTARVTADTLELTQWYTVPFVEALDLVRGRRVFLRAGMAYIPARDLGSIVAAKFRAHLQHALAMSRRLLPEVEEDSRLKSMLNDFDKRYTGRDYSAKGDDNTVTPEMIDDLSRQSFPPCMRELHERLRANHKLFHGGRQQYGLFLKAVGMSLDNAIIFWREEFTKVMDNDKFHKQYLYNIRHNYGQEGKRASYSAMPCSKILMSGSNDSGCPFKHYDRDHLGKMLSAHGIDKTGSSEIFELTERSQPQLACQKYWELVHRTPFEGAMQHPNQYYEESRKTFGGHRAKTDRGLDRSHVIRASLPVKPSPSGAAAANTSATQAVWDEDGDVEMSEDLLQSLEATG
;
A
#
# COMPACT_ATOMS: atom_id res chain seq x y z
N MET A 1 34.95 39.14 28.59
CA MET A 1 33.49 39.24 28.82
C MET A 1 32.91 37.84 28.71
N GLU A 2 32.73 37.16 29.85
CA GLU A 2 32.11 35.84 29.89
C GLU A 2 30.59 35.98 29.78
N PHE A 3 30.01 35.38 28.75
CA PHE A 3 28.56 35.25 28.60
C PHE A 3 28.05 34.18 29.58
N LYS A 4 27.44 34.62 30.69
CA LYS A 4 26.66 33.75 31.58
C LYS A 4 25.40 33.28 30.85
N GLN A 5 25.41 32.05 30.35
CA GLN A 5 24.16 31.34 30.02
C GLN A 5 23.44 31.02 31.34
N SER A 6 22.29 31.66 31.58
CA SER A 6 21.42 31.33 32.70
C SER A 6 20.79 29.94 32.48
N PRO A 7 21.04 28.94 33.34
CA PRO A 7 20.38 27.65 33.23
C PRO A 7 18.97 27.78 33.80
N TRP A 8 17.96 27.61 32.95
CA TRP A 8 16.57 27.46 33.39
C TRP A 8 16.49 26.40 34.49
N SER A 9 15.94 26.77 35.65
CA SER A 9 15.72 25.86 36.77
C SER A 9 14.79 24.71 36.37
N ALA A 10 14.95 23.54 36.99
CA ALA A 10 14.12 22.36 36.74
C ALA A 10 12.62 22.65 36.92
N GLU A 11 12.30 23.60 37.80
CA GLU A 11 10.94 24.05 38.08
C GLU A 11 10.36 24.91 36.94
N GLN A 12 11.16 25.81 36.36
CA GLN A 12 10.77 26.56 35.15
C GLN A 12 10.58 25.64 33.93
N ARG A 13 11.37 24.56 33.81
CA ARG A 13 11.16 23.53 32.77
C ARG A 13 9.86 22.76 32.99
N ARG A 14 9.55 22.38 34.24
CA ARG A 14 8.30 21.70 34.60
C ARG A 14 7.08 22.60 34.40
N GLN A 15 7.19 23.89 34.71
CA GLN A 15 6.14 24.88 34.47
C GLN A 15 5.93 25.12 32.96
N SER A 16 7.00 25.23 32.17
CA SER A 16 6.92 25.31 30.70
C SER A 16 6.30 24.06 30.08
N MET A 17 6.66 22.87 30.56
CA MET A 17 6.06 21.59 30.13
C MET A 17 4.58 21.50 30.51
N ARG A 18 4.19 21.97 31.70
CA ARG A 18 2.78 22.03 32.15
C ARG A 18 1.96 23.06 31.38
N ALA A 19 2.54 24.21 31.04
CA ALA A 19 1.90 25.21 30.18
C ALA A 19 1.69 24.64 28.77
N ARG A 20 2.73 24.05 28.17
CA ARG A 20 2.63 23.35 26.88
C ARG A 20 1.64 22.18 26.91
N ALA A 21 1.53 21.46 28.03
CA ALA A 21 0.56 20.38 28.20
C ALA A 21 -0.89 20.91 28.30
N LYS A 22 -1.11 22.04 28.99
CA LYS A 22 -2.42 22.71 29.03
C LYS A 22 -2.83 23.29 27.67
N ASP A 23 -1.90 23.93 26.97
CA ASP A 23 -2.12 24.44 25.62
C ASP A 23 -2.36 23.29 24.62
N ALA A 24 -1.69 22.14 24.83
CA ALA A 24 -1.90 20.94 24.05
C ALA A 24 -3.24 20.23 24.32
N GLU A 25 -3.75 20.26 25.55
CA GLU A 25 -5.10 19.75 25.86
C GLU A 25 -6.17 20.56 25.10
N SER A 26 -5.96 21.88 24.94
CA SER A 26 -6.79 22.75 24.09
C SER A 26 -6.59 22.53 22.58
N ALA A 27 -5.47 21.93 22.16
CA ALA A 27 -5.14 21.68 20.75
C ALA A 27 -5.54 20.27 20.25
N LYS A 28 -5.90 19.35 21.16
CA LYS A 28 -6.35 17.97 20.83
C LYS A 28 -7.59 17.96 19.92
N ASP A 29 -8.44 18.98 20.03
CA ASP A 29 -9.71 19.06 19.30
C ASP A 29 -9.62 19.83 17.97
N GLN A 30 -8.42 20.24 17.55
CA GLN A 30 -8.25 20.95 16.28
C GLN A 30 -7.97 20.00 15.11
N PRO A 31 -8.59 20.23 13.93
CA PRO A 31 -8.34 19.43 12.72
C PRO A 31 -6.91 19.53 12.17
N LEU A 32 -6.23 20.65 12.43
CA LEU A 32 -4.87 20.88 12.01
C LEU A 32 -3.95 20.78 13.22
N GLN A 33 -3.01 19.84 13.20
CA GLN A 33 -2.10 19.58 14.31
C GLN A 33 -0.66 19.52 13.80
N MET A 34 0.27 20.10 14.58
CA MET A 34 1.72 19.94 14.37
C MET A 34 2.30 18.68 15.04
N TYR A 35 1.46 17.90 15.73
CA TYR A 35 1.84 16.69 16.46
C TYR A 35 3.02 16.93 17.43
N LEU A 36 2.92 18.00 18.23
CA LEU A 36 3.95 18.42 19.17
C LEU A 36 3.97 17.56 20.44
N VAL A 37 2.79 17.18 20.93
CA VAL A 37 2.61 16.47 22.21
C VAL A 37 2.22 15.02 21.94
N PRO A 38 2.93 14.04 22.53
CA PRO A 38 2.56 12.63 22.44
C PRO A 38 1.15 12.37 23.00
N PRO A 39 0.38 11.45 22.40
CA PRO A 39 -0.91 11.04 22.96
C PRO A 39 -0.72 10.41 24.33
N THR A 40 -1.62 10.74 25.25
CA THR A 40 -1.67 10.19 26.62
C THR A 40 -2.92 9.33 26.73
N GLY A 41 -2.74 8.04 27.02
CA GLY A 41 -3.83 7.08 27.14
C GLY A 41 -3.40 5.69 26.68
N ASP A 42 -4.15 4.69 27.10
CA ASP A 42 -3.87 3.30 26.75
C ASP A 42 -4.64 2.92 25.48
N VAL A 43 -3.98 2.12 24.63
CA VAL A 43 -4.56 1.50 23.43
C VAL A 43 -4.28 0.01 23.47
N THR A 44 -5.23 -0.79 22.98
CA THR A 44 -4.98 -2.24 22.86
C THR A 44 -3.96 -2.49 21.73
N LEU A 45 -3.30 -3.64 21.75
CA LEU A 45 -2.36 -4.01 20.68
C LEU A 45 -3.06 -4.16 19.32
N GLU A 46 -4.31 -4.62 19.31
CA GLU A 46 -5.13 -4.72 18.09
C GLU A 46 -5.47 -3.34 17.54
N GLU A 47 -5.87 -2.41 18.41
CA GLU A 47 -6.14 -1.02 18.02
C GLU A 47 -4.86 -0.32 17.53
N PHE A 48 -3.74 -0.52 18.22
CA PHE A 48 -2.43 -0.02 17.82
C PHE A 48 -2.07 -0.46 16.40
N ASP A 49 -2.23 -1.74 16.09
CA ASP A 49 -1.92 -2.30 14.77
C ASP A 49 -2.86 -1.76 13.69
N ALA A 50 -4.17 -1.70 13.98
CA ALA A 50 -5.17 -1.18 13.06
C ALA A 50 -4.93 0.31 12.73
N LEU A 51 -4.66 1.15 13.73
CA LEU A 51 -4.39 2.58 13.56
C LEU A 51 -3.14 2.81 12.69
N ALA A 52 -2.09 2.03 12.91
CA ALA A 52 -0.86 2.11 12.15
C ALA A 52 -1.07 1.66 10.70
N ALA A 53 -1.78 0.55 10.48
CA ALA A 53 -2.10 0.03 9.15
C ALA A 53 -2.95 1.02 8.34
N GLU A 54 -3.98 1.61 8.94
CA GLU A 54 -4.82 2.61 8.28
C GLU A 54 -4.03 3.85 7.87
N ARG A 55 -3.21 4.42 8.76
CA ARG A 55 -2.39 5.60 8.40
C ARG A 55 -1.38 5.27 7.31
N LEU A 56 -0.74 4.10 7.39
CA LEU A 56 0.19 3.67 6.36
C LEU A 56 -0.50 3.56 4.99
N GLN A 57 -1.72 3.03 4.96
CA GLN A 57 -2.53 2.95 3.76
C GLN A 57 -2.83 4.34 3.17
N VAL A 58 -3.14 5.32 4.03
CA VAL A 58 -3.30 6.74 3.64
C VAL A 58 -2.01 7.28 3.02
N LEU A 59 -0.86 7.13 3.66
CA LEU A 59 0.41 7.66 3.15
C LEU A 59 0.80 7.02 1.81
N ARG A 60 0.53 5.73 1.63
CA ARG A 60 0.69 5.06 0.32
C ARG A 60 -0.27 5.57 -0.74
N THR A 61 -1.42 6.12 -0.38
CA THR A 61 -2.29 6.86 -1.32
C THR A 61 -1.60 8.11 -1.85
N PHE A 62 -0.92 8.86 -0.98
CA PHE A 62 -0.12 10.03 -1.39
C PHE A 62 1.06 9.64 -2.27
N GLU A 63 1.75 8.54 -1.94
CA GLU A 63 2.80 7.96 -2.78
C GLU A 63 2.27 7.63 -4.19
N ARG A 64 1.17 6.87 -4.28
CA ARG A 64 0.52 6.54 -5.56
C ARG A 64 0.14 7.81 -6.32
N ALA A 65 -0.45 8.80 -5.66
CA ALA A 65 -0.83 10.07 -6.27
C ALA A 65 0.37 10.82 -6.85
N GLY A 66 1.58 10.62 -6.33
CA GLY A 66 2.83 11.12 -6.90
C GLY A 66 3.22 10.49 -8.25
N HIS A 67 2.79 9.26 -8.52
CA HIS A 67 3.11 8.52 -9.75
C HIS A 67 2.13 8.76 -10.91
N VAL A 68 0.92 9.26 -10.62
CA VAL A 68 -0.14 9.47 -11.63
C VAL A 68 0.18 10.66 -12.58
N GLY A 69 1.31 11.34 -12.40
CA GLY A 69 1.76 12.44 -13.27
C GLY A 69 0.93 13.73 -13.13
N LYS A 70 -0.05 13.76 -12.22
CA LYS A 70 -0.83 14.95 -11.89
C LYS A 70 0.03 15.96 -11.13
N GLN A 71 -0.17 17.25 -11.41
CA GLN A 71 0.54 18.30 -10.69
C GLN A 71 0.16 18.27 -9.19
N LYS A 72 1.15 18.14 -8.30
CA LYS A 72 0.90 18.12 -6.85
C LYS A 72 0.10 19.34 -6.41
N PHE A 73 -0.87 19.12 -5.52
CA PHE A 73 -1.78 20.14 -4.99
C PHE A 73 -2.67 20.81 -6.07
N SER A 74 -2.89 20.16 -7.22
CA SER A 74 -3.98 20.53 -8.13
C SER A 74 -5.31 19.95 -7.66
N VAL A 75 -6.42 20.48 -8.18
CA VAL A 75 -7.77 19.96 -7.92
C VAL A 75 -7.87 18.48 -8.32
N GLU A 76 -7.35 18.12 -9.50
CA GLU A 76 -7.37 16.74 -10.01
C GLU A 76 -6.55 15.76 -9.13
N TRP A 77 -5.49 16.26 -8.48
CA TRP A 77 -4.65 15.49 -7.57
C TRP A 77 -5.36 15.27 -6.23
N GLU A 78 -6.03 16.31 -5.71
CA GLU A 78 -6.89 16.22 -4.53
C GLU A 78 -8.06 15.25 -4.75
N GLU A 79 -8.77 15.36 -5.87
CA GLU A 79 -9.88 14.47 -6.24
C GLU A 79 -9.43 13.00 -6.35
N PHE A 80 -8.23 12.76 -6.88
CA PHE A 80 -7.65 11.42 -6.93
C PHE A 80 -7.44 10.84 -5.52
N ILE A 81 -6.89 11.63 -4.61
CA ILE A 81 -6.67 11.19 -3.22
C ILE A 81 -8.01 10.92 -2.54
N LEU A 82 -8.96 11.85 -2.62
CA LEU A 82 -10.26 11.71 -1.96
C LEU A 82 -11.06 10.52 -2.51
N SER A 83 -11.06 10.31 -3.83
CA SER A 83 -11.71 9.15 -4.44
C SER A 83 -11.07 7.82 -4.04
N ASP A 84 -9.73 7.76 -3.93
CA ASP A 84 -9.04 6.56 -3.49
C ASP A 84 -9.27 6.27 -2.00
N LEU A 85 -9.27 7.29 -1.13
CA LEU A 85 -9.61 7.14 0.29
C LEU A 85 -11.05 6.63 0.48
N LYS A 86 -12.00 7.14 -0.30
CA LYS A 86 -13.40 6.69 -0.29
C LYS A 86 -13.52 5.24 -0.76
N ARG A 87 -12.81 4.87 -1.84
CA ARG A 87 -12.77 3.49 -2.36
C ARG A 87 -12.21 2.51 -1.31
N GLN A 88 -11.24 2.94 -0.52
CA GLN A 88 -10.59 2.14 0.51
C GLN A 88 -11.33 2.15 1.87
N LYS A 89 -12.48 2.83 1.95
CA LYS A 89 -13.29 2.95 3.18
C LYS A 89 -12.56 3.64 4.34
N LEU A 90 -11.57 4.48 4.05
CA LEU A 90 -10.80 5.26 5.04
C LEU A 90 -11.57 6.53 5.44
N ASN A 91 -12.78 6.35 5.98
CA ASN A 91 -13.74 7.43 6.21
C ASN A 91 -13.22 8.52 7.15
N ALA A 92 -12.47 8.17 8.19
CA ALA A 92 -11.89 9.14 9.14
C ALA A 92 -10.95 10.13 8.42
N TYR A 93 -10.05 9.62 7.58
CA TYR A 93 -9.11 10.44 6.82
C TYR A 93 -9.77 11.18 5.66
N TYR A 94 -10.78 10.57 5.03
CA TYR A 94 -11.61 11.25 4.04
C TYR A 94 -12.30 12.47 4.65
N GLN A 95 -12.88 12.34 5.85
CA GLN A 95 -13.50 13.45 6.58
C GLN A 95 -12.51 14.55 6.95
N LEU A 96 -11.29 14.18 7.37
CA LEU A 96 -10.23 15.14 7.72
C LEU A 96 -9.69 15.92 6.52
N LEU A 97 -9.70 15.33 5.33
CA LEU A 97 -9.14 15.92 4.11
C LEU A 97 -10.19 16.63 3.25
N SER A 98 -11.47 16.24 3.34
CA SER A 98 -12.55 16.85 2.57
C SER A 98 -12.74 18.32 2.93
N ARG A 99 -12.98 19.15 1.91
CA ARG A 99 -13.15 20.60 2.06
C ARG A 99 -14.36 20.92 2.94
N ARG A 100 -14.19 21.75 3.97
CA ARG A 100 -15.30 22.25 4.81
C ARG A 100 -16.26 23.08 3.94
N GLY A 101 -17.38 22.48 3.53
CA GLY A 101 -18.41 23.15 2.74
C GLY A 101 -19.32 22.29 1.86
N ASP A 102 -19.03 21.00 1.65
CA ASP A 102 -19.96 20.12 0.92
C ASP A 102 -21.13 19.69 1.81
N SER A 103 -22.30 20.27 1.52
CA SER A 103 -23.54 20.23 2.30
C SER A 103 -24.23 18.86 2.46
N SER A 104 -23.55 17.74 2.20
CA SER A 104 -24.08 16.40 2.54
C SER A 104 -23.26 15.66 3.61
N ALA A 105 -22.13 16.23 4.03
CA ALA A 105 -21.23 15.63 5.02
C ALA A 105 -20.53 16.66 5.91
N ALA A 106 -21.23 17.74 6.29
CA ALA A 106 -20.84 18.55 7.46
C ALA A 106 -21.06 17.76 8.77
N ALA A 107 -20.65 16.49 8.79
CA ALA A 107 -20.52 15.72 10.01
C ALA A 107 -19.46 16.44 10.83
N VAL A 108 -19.83 16.82 12.05
CA VAL A 108 -18.90 17.11 13.14
C VAL A 108 -17.69 16.19 12.96
N LEU A 109 -16.50 16.76 12.74
CA LEU A 109 -15.26 15.99 12.74
C LEU A 109 -15.28 15.16 14.01
N SER A 110 -15.46 13.85 13.85
CA SER A 110 -15.64 13.00 15.02
C SER A 110 -14.38 13.13 15.88
N ALA A 111 -14.54 13.37 17.18
CA ALA A 111 -13.42 13.34 18.13
C ALA A 111 -12.61 12.04 17.96
N GLU A 112 -13.27 10.96 17.56
CA GLU A 112 -12.63 9.70 17.18
C GLU A 112 -11.71 9.85 15.97
N ALA A 113 -12.11 10.53 14.89
CA ALA A 113 -11.24 10.73 13.72
C ALA A 113 -9.97 11.53 14.07
N LEU A 114 -10.08 12.54 14.92
CA LEU A 114 -8.94 13.32 15.43
C LEU A 114 -8.03 12.46 16.31
N ARG A 115 -8.61 11.67 17.23
CA ARG A 115 -7.87 10.74 18.09
C ARG A 115 -7.10 9.72 17.26
N ARG A 116 -7.76 9.10 16.27
CA ARG A 116 -7.13 8.12 15.37
C ARG A 116 -5.96 8.72 14.61
N ASP A 117 -6.13 9.93 14.08
CA ASP A 117 -5.08 10.65 13.37
C ASP A 117 -3.88 10.99 14.28
N HIS A 118 -4.15 11.50 15.48
CA HIS A 118 -3.12 11.85 16.45
C HIS A 118 -2.31 10.63 16.89
N ILE A 119 -2.98 9.55 17.30
CA ILE A 119 -2.30 8.34 17.78
C ILE A 119 -1.51 7.66 16.65
N SER A 120 -2.14 7.44 15.51
CA SER A 120 -1.51 6.74 14.38
C SER A 120 -0.24 7.44 13.87
N HIS A 121 -0.20 8.78 13.91
CA HIS A 121 0.99 9.54 13.57
C HIS A 121 2.18 9.17 14.46
N PHE A 122 1.97 9.14 15.79
CA PHE A 122 3.01 8.80 16.75
C PHE A 122 3.42 7.33 16.68
N ILE A 123 2.49 6.42 16.36
CA ILE A 123 2.82 5.01 16.13
C ILE A 123 3.76 4.88 14.92
N LEU A 124 3.44 5.51 13.79
CA LEU A 124 4.31 5.44 12.60
C LEU A 124 5.67 6.12 12.81
N ARG A 125 5.79 7.12 13.68
CA ARG A 125 7.11 7.67 14.05
C ARG A 125 8.05 6.59 14.60
N LEU A 126 7.53 5.64 15.39
CA LEU A 126 8.35 4.55 15.93
C LEU A 126 8.84 3.60 14.82
N ALA A 127 7.96 3.25 13.88
CA ALA A 127 8.31 2.37 12.77
C ALA A 127 9.29 3.03 11.78
N TYR A 128 9.04 4.29 11.40
CA TYR A 128 9.77 4.96 10.32
C TYR A 128 10.99 5.77 10.79
N CYS A 129 11.34 5.80 12.08
CA CYS A 129 12.54 6.49 12.57
C CYS A 129 13.87 5.75 12.34
N ARG A 130 13.83 4.50 11.85
CA ARG A 130 14.93 3.53 11.87
C ARG A 130 16.07 3.85 10.90
N THR A 131 15.74 3.95 9.61
CA THR A 131 16.67 4.22 8.52
C THR A 131 16.44 5.62 7.98
N GLU A 132 17.40 6.17 7.25
CA GLU A 132 17.23 7.46 6.59
C GLU A 132 16.19 7.42 5.47
N GLU A 133 16.15 6.33 4.71
CA GLU A 133 15.17 6.13 3.63
C GLU A 133 13.73 6.10 4.16
N LEU A 134 13.46 5.34 5.22
CA LEU A 134 12.14 5.30 5.85
C LEU A 134 11.74 6.67 6.42
N ARG A 135 12.67 7.37 7.07
CA ARG A 135 12.42 8.72 7.58
C ARG A 135 12.07 9.68 6.45
N ALA A 136 12.85 9.67 5.37
CA ALA A 136 12.63 10.54 4.22
C ALA A 136 11.27 10.28 3.57
N TRP A 137 10.91 9.01 3.38
CA TRP A 137 9.61 8.61 2.83
C TRP A 137 8.45 9.08 3.73
N PHE A 138 8.53 8.80 5.03
CA PHE A 138 7.48 9.19 5.98
C PHE A 138 7.33 10.71 6.05
N ILE A 139 8.43 11.46 6.21
CA ILE A 139 8.40 12.93 6.24
C ILE A 139 7.77 13.48 4.97
N GLN A 140 8.11 12.93 3.80
CA GLN A 140 7.62 13.43 2.53
C GLN A 140 6.09 13.34 2.45
N HIS A 141 5.52 12.16 2.70
CA HIS A 141 4.07 11.95 2.56
C HIS A 141 3.27 12.57 3.72
N GLU A 142 3.85 12.62 4.92
CA GLU A 142 3.21 13.29 6.05
C GLU A 142 3.08 14.79 5.83
N VAL A 143 4.12 15.42 5.26
CA VAL A 143 4.11 16.86 4.90
C VAL A 143 3.13 17.12 3.76
N GLU A 144 3.02 16.22 2.78
CA GLU A 144 2.03 16.31 1.71
C GLU A 144 0.60 16.23 2.25
N MET A 145 0.33 15.29 3.16
CA MET A 145 -0.97 15.17 3.81
C MET A 145 -1.29 16.41 4.65
N PHE A 146 -0.34 16.89 5.46
CA PHE A 146 -0.52 18.10 6.26
C PHE A 146 -0.82 19.32 5.39
N ARG A 147 -0.10 19.48 4.28
CA ARG A 147 -0.31 20.60 3.36
C ARG A 147 -1.69 20.53 2.68
N LEU A 148 -2.14 19.35 2.31
CA LEU A 148 -3.48 19.17 1.74
C LEU A 148 -4.56 19.55 2.78
N ARG A 149 -4.42 19.14 4.04
CA ARG A 149 -5.31 19.56 5.14
C ARG A 149 -5.33 21.06 5.35
N PHE A 150 -4.16 21.71 5.27
CA PHE A 150 -4.08 23.16 5.38
C PHE A 150 -4.82 23.87 4.24
N GLN A 151 -4.75 23.33 3.02
CA GLN A 151 -5.43 23.91 1.85
C GLN A 151 -6.94 23.68 1.85
N SER A 152 -7.42 22.56 2.42
CA SER A 152 -8.84 22.27 2.54
C SER A 152 -9.54 23.13 3.61
N GLN A 153 -8.76 23.70 4.54
CA GLN A 153 -9.21 24.75 5.45
C GLN A 153 -9.31 26.10 4.74
N ARG A 154 -10.39 26.85 5.00
CA ARG A 154 -10.49 28.21 4.48
C ARG A 154 -9.47 29.07 5.20
N THR A 155 -8.65 29.83 4.46
CA THR A 155 -7.67 30.76 5.04
C THR A 155 -8.32 31.81 5.95
N MET A 156 -9.64 32.03 5.82
CA MET A 156 -10.47 32.94 6.63
C MET A 156 -11.04 32.29 7.90
N ASP A 157 -10.72 31.04 8.19
CA ASP A 157 -11.19 30.38 9.41
C ASP A 157 -10.41 30.97 10.61
N PRO A 158 -11.08 31.56 11.63
CA PRO A 158 -10.42 32.05 12.84
C PRO A 158 -9.51 30.99 13.49
N ASP A 159 -9.85 29.72 13.31
CA ASP A 159 -9.07 28.58 13.78
C ASP A 159 -7.67 28.52 13.16
N VAL A 160 -7.52 28.91 11.88
CA VAL A 160 -6.24 28.93 11.18
C VAL A 160 -5.35 30.05 11.72
N GLY A 161 -5.92 31.24 11.95
CA GLY A 161 -5.19 32.36 12.55
C GLY A 161 -4.67 32.02 13.95
N LYS A 162 -5.52 31.40 14.79
CA LYS A 162 -5.13 30.92 16.12
C LYS A 162 -4.04 29.85 16.04
N PHE A 163 -4.20 28.85 15.17
CA PHE A 163 -3.21 27.80 14.96
C PHE A 163 -1.83 28.36 14.57
N LEU A 164 -1.79 29.36 13.68
CA LEU A 164 -0.52 29.96 13.26
C LEU A 164 0.15 30.70 14.42
N ALA A 165 -0.61 31.47 15.20
CA ALA A 165 -0.12 32.15 16.39
C ALA A 165 0.43 31.17 17.44
N ASP A 166 -0.33 30.11 17.77
CA ASP A 166 0.04 29.08 18.75
C ASP A 166 1.33 28.35 18.35
N ASN A 167 1.57 28.21 17.05
CA ASN A 167 2.79 27.59 16.52
C ASN A 167 3.92 28.61 16.26
N GLY A 168 3.77 29.87 16.70
CA GLY A 168 4.79 30.91 16.55
C GLY A 168 5.07 31.28 15.10
N ILE A 169 4.05 31.27 14.24
CA ILE A 169 4.08 31.83 12.89
C ILE A 169 3.33 33.15 12.95
N HIS A 170 4.07 34.26 12.98
CA HIS A 170 3.50 35.60 13.03
C HIS A 170 3.25 36.08 11.62
N LEU A 171 1.99 36.06 11.19
CA LEU A 171 1.57 36.63 9.92
C LEU A 171 1.15 38.08 10.12
N ASN A 172 1.90 38.99 9.51
CA ASN A 172 1.51 40.39 9.45
C ASN A 172 0.81 40.63 8.10
N GLU A 173 -0.49 40.92 8.13
CA GLU A 173 -1.24 41.27 6.92
C GLU A 173 -0.72 42.59 6.34
N VAL A 174 -0.55 42.62 5.02
CA VAL A 174 -0.08 43.83 4.31
C VAL A 174 -1.25 44.77 4.13
N GLU A 175 -1.13 46.00 4.64
CA GLU A 175 -2.15 47.02 4.47
C GLU A 175 -2.36 47.35 2.98
N ALA A 176 -3.61 47.67 2.60
CA ALA A 176 -3.95 48.02 1.22
C ALA A 176 -3.09 49.18 0.67
N ALA A 177 -2.81 50.18 1.50
CA ALA A 177 -1.96 51.32 1.11
C ALA A 177 -0.51 50.91 0.83
N GLU A 178 0.04 49.95 1.57
CA GLU A 178 1.39 49.42 1.32
C GLU A 178 1.40 48.53 0.06
N ARG A 179 0.38 47.67 -0.09
CA ARG A 179 0.20 46.83 -1.27
C ARG A 179 0.13 47.65 -2.55
N ASP A 180 -0.63 48.74 -2.55
CA ASP A 180 -0.82 49.58 -3.73
C ASP A 180 0.46 50.35 -4.09
N ARG A 181 1.25 50.78 -3.09
CA ARG A 181 2.59 51.36 -3.32
C ARG A 181 3.58 50.35 -3.91
N LEU A 182 3.45 49.08 -3.54
CA LEU A 182 4.34 47.99 -3.96
C LEU A 182 3.78 47.18 -5.14
N ARG A 183 2.75 47.67 -5.84
CA ARG A 183 2.05 46.96 -6.91
C ARG A 183 2.98 46.36 -7.96
N GLU A 184 3.83 47.19 -8.58
CA GLU A 184 4.73 46.75 -9.65
C GLU A 184 5.81 45.77 -9.14
N PRO A 185 6.52 46.03 -8.02
CA PRO A 185 7.44 45.06 -7.42
C PRO A 185 6.80 43.73 -7.02
N LEU A 186 5.56 43.75 -6.50
CA LEU A 186 4.85 42.53 -6.09
C LEU A 186 4.47 41.66 -7.28
N VAL A 187 3.98 42.27 -8.36
CA VAL A 187 3.63 41.57 -9.60
C VAL A 187 4.89 40.98 -10.26
N ASN A 188 5.98 41.75 -10.34
CA ASN A 188 7.22 41.30 -10.96
C ASN A 188 7.99 40.28 -10.11
N GLY A 189 7.93 40.42 -8.77
CA GLY A 189 8.68 39.60 -7.81
C GLY A 189 7.98 38.33 -7.36
N THR A 190 6.69 38.16 -7.64
CA THR A 190 5.90 37.01 -7.17
C THR A 190 5.42 36.16 -8.33
N ALA A 191 5.69 34.86 -8.28
CA ALA A 191 5.30 33.96 -9.35
C ALA A 191 3.76 33.84 -9.43
N ARG A 192 3.22 33.84 -10.66
CA ARG A 192 1.78 33.65 -10.96
C ARG A 192 0.88 34.71 -10.31
N VAL A 193 1.37 35.94 -10.15
CA VAL A 193 0.55 37.11 -9.79
C VAL A 193 0.45 38.02 -11.01
N THR A 194 -0.75 38.49 -11.28
CA THR A 194 -1.09 39.50 -12.28
C THR A 194 -1.66 40.73 -11.57
N ALA A 195 -1.74 41.86 -12.27
CA ALA A 195 -2.33 43.08 -11.72
C ALA A 195 -3.76 42.85 -11.18
N ASP A 196 -4.57 42.05 -11.87
CA ASP A 196 -5.96 41.77 -11.48
C ASP A 196 -6.05 40.84 -10.26
N THR A 197 -5.15 39.85 -10.18
CA THR A 197 -5.13 38.91 -9.06
C THR A 197 -4.52 39.51 -7.79
N LEU A 198 -3.71 40.56 -7.91
CA LEU A 198 -3.11 41.27 -6.79
C LEU A 198 -4.17 41.81 -5.81
N GLU A 199 -5.25 42.37 -6.34
CA GLU A 199 -6.31 43.01 -5.54
C GLU A 199 -7.20 42.01 -4.83
N LEU A 200 -7.44 40.86 -5.46
CA LEU A 200 -8.27 39.77 -4.95
C LEU A 200 -7.53 38.87 -3.95
N THR A 201 -6.20 38.96 -3.91
CA THR A 201 -5.37 38.11 -3.07
C THR A 201 -4.98 38.84 -1.80
N GLN A 202 -5.11 38.18 -0.66
CA GLN A 202 -4.53 38.67 0.59
C GLN A 202 -3.03 38.41 0.65
N TRP A 203 -2.32 39.35 1.26
CA TRP A 203 -0.87 39.36 1.34
C TRP A 203 -0.42 39.37 2.79
N TYR A 204 0.61 38.58 3.06
CA TYR A 204 1.23 38.47 4.37
C TYR A 204 2.72 38.77 4.24
N THR A 205 3.29 39.34 5.31
CA THR A 205 4.72 39.54 5.45
C THR A 205 5.29 38.63 6.53
N VAL A 206 6.40 37.99 6.21
CA VAL A 206 7.17 37.14 7.14
C VAL A 206 8.67 37.39 6.96
N PRO A 207 9.50 37.10 7.96
CA PRO A 207 10.95 37.09 7.76
C PRO A 207 11.35 36.14 6.62
N PHE A 208 12.24 36.57 5.71
CA PHE A 208 12.56 35.77 4.52
C PHE A 208 13.11 34.36 4.85
N VAL A 209 13.71 34.20 6.03
CA VAL A 209 14.22 32.93 6.56
C VAL A 209 13.13 31.90 6.82
N GLU A 210 11.88 32.30 6.97
CA GLU A 210 10.74 31.39 7.12
C GLU A 210 10.21 30.90 5.76
N ALA A 211 10.56 31.59 4.67
CA ALA A 211 10.06 31.34 3.33
C ALA A 211 11.17 30.94 2.33
N LEU A 212 12.23 30.29 2.81
CA LEU A 212 13.42 29.96 2.02
C LEU A 212 13.10 29.17 0.73
N ASP A 213 12.13 28.25 0.78
CA ASP A 213 11.72 27.48 -0.39
C ASP A 213 11.15 28.35 -1.51
N LEU A 214 10.41 29.40 -1.15
CA LEU A 214 9.86 30.37 -2.11
C LEU A 214 10.93 31.34 -2.60
N VAL A 215 11.83 31.76 -1.70
CA VAL A 215 12.94 32.67 -2.01
C VAL A 215 13.94 32.03 -2.98
N ARG A 216 14.33 30.77 -2.73
CA ARG A 216 15.25 30.02 -3.60
C ARG A 216 14.72 29.91 -5.03
N GLY A 217 13.41 29.78 -5.18
CA GLY A 217 12.72 29.73 -6.48
C GLY A 217 12.47 31.10 -7.12
N ARG A 218 12.86 32.21 -6.49
CA ARG A 218 12.48 33.59 -6.88
C ARG A 218 10.97 33.72 -7.11
N ARG A 219 10.18 33.12 -6.21
CA ARG A 219 8.72 33.07 -6.31
C ARG A 219 8.00 34.11 -5.45
N VAL A 220 8.74 34.87 -4.64
CA VAL A 220 8.22 35.88 -3.71
C VAL A 220 9.08 37.14 -3.75
N PHE A 221 8.42 38.29 -3.54
CA PHE A 221 9.08 39.58 -3.44
C PHE A 221 9.72 39.77 -2.06
N LEU A 222 10.93 40.34 -2.03
CA LEU A 222 11.70 40.60 -0.82
C LEU A 222 11.97 42.10 -0.65
N ARG A 223 11.76 42.62 0.56
CA ARG A 223 12.14 43.99 0.92
C ARG A 223 12.55 44.07 2.39
N ALA A 224 13.69 44.69 2.67
CA ALA A 224 14.18 44.96 4.03
C ALA A 224 14.20 43.72 4.96
N GLY A 225 14.55 42.54 4.43
CA GLY A 225 14.58 41.27 5.19
C GLY A 225 13.22 40.58 5.35
N MET A 226 12.16 41.14 4.78
CA MET A 226 10.81 40.57 4.78
C MET A 226 10.46 40.00 3.41
N ALA A 227 9.73 38.89 3.40
CA ALA A 227 9.13 38.28 2.23
C ALA A 227 7.63 38.57 2.19
N TYR A 228 7.14 39.00 1.03
CA TYR A 228 5.72 39.26 0.77
C TYR A 228 5.12 38.05 0.08
N ILE A 229 4.12 37.45 0.71
CA ILE A 229 3.62 36.12 0.35
C ILE A 229 2.10 36.17 0.20
N PRO A 230 1.56 35.69 -0.93
CA PRO A 230 0.12 35.58 -1.10
C PRO A 230 -0.46 34.45 -0.24
N ALA A 231 -1.70 34.60 0.21
CA ALA A 231 -2.43 33.61 1.02
C ALA A 231 -2.31 32.15 0.53
N ARG A 232 -2.30 31.94 -0.80
CA ARG A 232 -2.16 30.62 -1.42
C ARG A 232 -0.84 29.91 -1.15
N ASP A 233 0.24 30.67 -0.91
CA ASP A 233 1.59 30.13 -0.70
C ASP A 233 1.90 29.98 0.80
N LEU A 234 1.02 30.44 1.69
CA LEU A 234 1.14 30.29 3.14
C LEU A 234 1.32 28.82 3.55
N GLY A 235 0.60 27.89 2.89
CA GLY A 235 0.72 26.46 3.17
C GLY A 235 2.14 25.91 2.97
N SER A 236 2.97 26.56 2.13
CA SER A 236 4.37 26.15 1.96
C SER A 236 5.24 26.50 3.18
N ILE A 237 4.99 27.65 3.82
CA ILE A 237 5.70 28.10 5.03
C ILE A 237 5.38 27.15 6.19
N VAL A 238 4.09 26.91 6.41
CA VAL A 238 3.62 26.04 7.50
C VAL A 238 4.11 24.61 7.28
N ALA A 239 4.06 24.11 6.05
CA ALA A 239 4.60 22.79 5.70
C ALA A 239 6.11 22.68 5.92
N ALA A 240 6.90 23.73 5.64
CA ALA A 240 8.33 23.74 5.92
C ALA A 240 8.63 23.69 7.42
N LYS A 241 7.87 24.43 8.24
CA LYS A 241 7.98 24.38 9.70
C LYS A 241 7.60 23.00 10.25
N PHE A 242 6.51 22.42 9.75
CA PHE A 242 6.10 21.07 10.09
C PHE A 242 7.17 20.03 9.73
N ARG A 243 7.73 20.12 8.53
CA ARG A 243 8.82 19.25 8.06
C ARG A 243 10.03 19.29 9.00
N ALA A 244 10.49 20.48 9.37
CA ALA A 244 11.62 20.66 10.27
C ALA A 244 11.34 20.08 11.67
N HIS A 245 10.13 20.31 12.20
CA HIS A 245 9.71 19.73 13.47
C HIS A 245 9.70 18.20 13.42
N LEU A 246 9.10 17.62 12.38
CA LEU A 246 8.99 16.17 12.21
C LEU A 246 10.36 15.50 12.05
N GLN A 247 11.27 16.12 11.29
CA GLN A 247 12.66 15.69 11.16
C GLN A 247 13.36 15.61 12.52
N HIS A 248 13.23 16.66 13.33
CA HIS A 248 13.81 16.69 14.67
C HIS A 248 13.18 15.63 15.58
N ALA A 249 11.85 15.49 15.55
CA ALA A 249 11.13 14.51 16.36
C ALA A 249 11.54 13.07 16.03
N LEU A 250 11.66 12.70 14.75
CA LEU A 250 12.11 11.36 14.33
C LEU A 250 13.56 11.08 14.73
N ALA A 251 14.44 12.08 14.67
CA ALA A 251 15.82 11.95 15.14
C ALA A 251 15.88 11.68 16.65
N MET A 252 14.99 12.30 17.42
CA MET A 252 14.86 12.04 18.85
C MET A 252 14.25 10.67 19.14
N SER A 253 13.18 10.28 18.44
CA SER A 253 12.56 8.95 18.56
C SER A 253 13.54 7.82 18.27
N ARG A 254 14.42 7.99 17.26
CA ARG A 254 15.45 6.99 16.94
C ARG A 254 16.41 6.72 18.10
N ARG A 255 16.73 7.74 18.91
CA ARG A 255 17.60 7.59 20.08
C ARG A 255 16.97 6.75 21.20
N LEU A 256 15.65 6.87 21.36
CA LEU A 256 14.86 6.15 22.37
C LEU A 256 14.35 4.79 21.89
N LEU A 257 14.45 4.50 20.58
CA LEU A 257 13.96 3.27 19.98
C LEU A 257 14.51 1.98 20.65
N PRO A 258 15.79 1.88 21.07
CA PRO A 258 16.30 0.68 21.72
C PRO A 258 15.53 0.29 22.99
N GLU A 259 15.10 1.26 23.80
CA GLU A 259 14.30 1.03 25.02
C GLU A 259 12.92 0.46 24.68
N VAL A 260 12.33 0.93 23.57
CA VAL A 260 11.02 0.45 23.09
C VAL A 260 11.13 -0.96 22.50
N GLU A 261 12.26 -1.30 21.89
CA GLU A 261 12.52 -2.61 21.29
C GLU A 261 12.85 -3.71 22.31
N GLU A 262 13.02 -3.38 23.60
CA GLU A 262 13.06 -4.37 24.68
C GLU A 262 11.72 -5.12 24.80
N ASP A 263 10.62 -4.45 24.45
CA ASP A 263 9.31 -5.10 24.35
C ASP A 263 9.21 -5.89 23.04
N SER A 264 9.25 -7.22 23.17
CA SER A 264 9.18 -8.16 22.04
C SER A 264 7.90 -8.00 21.20
N ARG A 265 6.79 -7.56 21.81
CA ARG A 265 5.50 -7.35 21.13
C ARG A 265 5.59 -6.19 20.17
N LEU A 266 6.11 -5.06 20.64
CA LEU A 266 6.33 -3.86 19.83
C LEU A 266 7.41 -4.08 18.78
N LYS A 267 8.50 -4.76 19.14
CA LYS A 267 9.58 -5.09 18.20
C LYS A 267 9.07 -5.88 16.99
N SER A 268 8.28 -6.92 17.22
CA SER A 268 7.70 -7.72 16.13
C SER A 268 6.74 -6.91 15.27
N MET A 269 5.94 -6.03 15.88
CA MET A 269 5.00 -5.19 15.14
C MET A 269 5.74 -4.14 14.29
N LEU A 270 6.77 -3.50 14.86
CA LEU A 270 7.52 -2.39 14.25
C LEU A 270 8.48 -2.83 13.13
N ASN A 271 8.99 -4.06 13.18
CA ASN A 271 10.05 -4.54 12.28
C ASN A 271 9.67 -4.66 10.80
N ASP A 272 8.38 -4.81 10.49
CA ASP A 272 7.93 -5.12 9.13
C ASP A 272 6.87 -4.16 8.59
N PHE A 273 6.63 -3.01 9.24
CA PHE A 273 5.59 -2.06 8.80
C PHE A 273 5.78 -1.60 7.35
N ASP A 274 7.02 -1.37 6.93
CA ASP A 274 7.35 -0.97 5.56
C ASP A 274 7.00 -2.05 4.52
N LYS A 275 7.10 -3.33 4.91
CA LYS A 275 6.82 -4.50 4.05
C LYS A 275 5.38 -5.00 4.12
N ARG A 276 4.60 -4.54 5.11
CA ARG A 276 3.20 -4.94 5.27
C ARG A 276 2.42 -4.64 4.01
N TYR A 277 1.60 -5.59 3.60
CA TYR A 277 0.62 -5.39 2.55
C TYR A 277 -0.54 -4.56 3.12
N THR A 278 -0.84 -3.42 2.51
CA THR A 278 -1.98 -2.55 2.88
C THR A 278 -3.02 -2.47 1.76
N GLY A 279 -2.96 -3.40 0.81
CA GLY A 279 -3.95 -3.49 -0.25
C GLY A 279 -5.20 -4.25 0.20
N ARG A 280 -6.07 -4.58 -0.76
CA ARG A 280 -7.31 -5.30 -0.51
C ARG A 280 -7.05 -6.69 0.08
N ASP A 281 -7.70 -7.03 1.18
CA ASP A 281 -7.64 -8.39 1.71
C ASP A 281 -8.44 -9.34 0.80
N TYR A 282 -7.78 -10.38 0.29
CA TYR A 282 -8.33 -11.40 -0.59
C TYR A 282 -8.71 -12.68 0.19
N SER A 283 -9.19 -12.50 1.43
CA SER A 283 -9.67 -13.57 2.32
C SER A 283 -11.12 -13.97 2.06
N ALA A 284 -11.93 -13.03 1.55
CA ALA A 284 -13.33 -13.23 1.20
C ALA A 284 -13.44 -13.98 -0.14
N LYS A 285 -14.45 -14.85 -0.26
CA LYS A 285 -14.84 -15.45 -1.53
C LYS A 285 -15.14 -14.30 -2.51
N GLY A 286 -14.59 -14.34 -3.73
CA GLY A 286 -15.00 -13.40 -4.77
C GLY A 286 -16.52 -13.39 -4.89
N ASP A 287 -17.13 -12.21 -5.07
CA ASP A 287 -18.59 -11.99 -5.07
C ASP A 287 -19.36 -12.81 -6.12
N ASP A 288 -18.67 -13.59 -6.96
CA ASP A 288 -19.27 -14.44 -7.98
C ASP A 288 -18.42 -15.73 -8.13
N ASN A 289 -18.93 -16.89 -7.69
CA ASN A 289 -18.28 -18.21 -7.85
C ASN A 289 -18.33 -18.66 -9.33
N THR A 290 -17.74 -17.87 -10.23
CA THR A 290 -17.89 -18.01 -11.69
C THR A 290 -16.76 -18.76 -12.36
N VAL A 291 -15.66 -19.03 -11.64
CA VAL A 291 -14.47 -19.64 -12.24
C VAL A 291 -14.52 -21.15 -12.05
N THR A 292 -14.62 -21.87 -13.17
CA THR A 292 -14.62 -23.33 -13.23
C THR A 292 -13.24 -23.87 -13.66
N PRO A 293 -12.93 -25.16 -13.40
CA PRO A 293 -11.63 -25.76 -13.76
C PRO A 293 -11.29 -25.64 -15.24
N GLU A 294 -12.30 -25.70 -16.12
CA GLU A 294 -12.12 -25.66 -17.58
C GLU A 294 -11.71 -24.27 -18.07
N MET A 295 -12.05 -23.21 -17.32
CA MET A 295 -11.70 -21.83 -17.68
C MET A 295 -10.25 -21.49 -17.36
N ILE A 296 -9.60 -22.24 -16.46
CA ILE A 296 -8.30 -21.87 -15.89
C ILE A 296 -7.19 -21.81 -16.93
N ASP A 297 -7.17 -22.72 -17.90
CA ASP A 297 -6.12 -22.72 -18.93
C ASP A 297 -6.13 -21.43 -19.77
N ASP A 298 -7.31 -20.93 -20.12
CA ASP A 298 -7.46 -19.67 -20.85
C ASP A 298 -7.19 -18.45 -19.96
N LEU A 299 -7.69 -18.47 -18.72
CA LEU A 299 -7.43 -17.40 -17.74
C LEU A 299 -5.93 -17.29 -17.40
N SER A 300 -5.20 -18.40 -17.37
CA SER A 300 -3.77 -18.41 -17.11
C SER A 300 -2.98 -17.64 -18.17
N ARG A 301 -3.33 -17.81 -19.45
CA ARG A 301 -2.67 -17.12 -20.56
C ARG A 301 -3.04 -15.64 -20.64
N GLN A 302 -4.29 -15.31 -20.34
CA GLN A 302 -4.84 -13.96 -20.55
C GLN A 302 -4.69 -13.05 -19.34
N SER A 303 -4.92 -13.58 -18.13
CA SER A 303 -5.19 -12.75 -16.95
C SER A 303 -4.36 -13.09 -15.72
N PHE A 304 -3.56 -14.16 -15.73
CA PHE A 304 -2.71 -14.45 -14.58
C PHE A 304 -1.40 -13.67 -14.62
N PRO A 305 -0.91 -13.19 -13.47
CA PRO A 305 0.43 -12.65 -13.39
C PRO A 305 1.46 -13.75 -13.63
N PRO A 306 2.70 -13.42 -14.04
CA PRO A 306 3.75 -14.40 -14.33
C PRO A 306 3.97 -15.44 -13.22
N CYS A 307 3.91 -15.02 -11.94
CA CYS A 307 4.08 -15.94 -10.81
C CYS A 307 3.02 -17.04 -10.72
N MET A 308 1.77 -16.76 -11.14
CA MET A 308 0.69 -17.76 -11.13
C MET A 308 0.59 -18.51 -12.44
N ARG A 309 0.91 -17.84 -13.56
CA ARG A 309 0.97 -18.49 -14.88
C ARG A 309 2.04 -19.58 -14.91
N GLU A 310 3.22 -19.31 -14.37
CA GLU A 310 4.30 -20.29 -14.28
C GLU A 310 3.91 -21.50 -13.41
N LEU A 311 3.28 -21.27 -12.26
CA LEU A 311 2.76 -22.34 -11.40
C LEU A 311 1.75 -23.21 -12.14
N HIS A 312 0.88 -22.60 -12.93
CA HIS A 312 -0.09 -23.31 -13.75
C HIS A 312 0.57 -24.13 -14.86
N GLU A 313 1.53 -23.55 -15.59
CA GLU A 313 2.25 -24.24 -16.66
C GLU A 313 3.06 -25.43 -16.12
N ARG A 314 3.74 -25.27 -14.97
CA ARG A 314 4.43 -26.36 -14.28
C ARG A 314 3.48 -27.44 -13.76
N LEU A 315 2.34 -27.06 -13.20
CA LEU A 315 1.32 -28.01 -12.77
C LEU A 315 0.84 -28.87 -13.94
N ARG A 316 0.57 -28.25 -15.10
CA ARG A 316 0.12 -28.97 -16.30
C ARG A 316 1.23 -29.82 -16.94
N ALA A 317 2.50 -29.44 -16.77
CA ALA A 317 3.65 -30.19 -17.31
C ALA A 317 4.05 -31.37 -16.42
N ASN A 318 4.10 -31.18 -15.11
CA ASN A 318 4.62 -32.15 -14.15
C ASN A 318 3.52 -32.95 -13.44
N HIS A 319 2.27 -32.51 -13.54
CA HIS A 319 1.11 -33.10 -12.86
C HIS A 319 1.24 -33.15 -11.32
N LYS A 320 2.18 -32.39 -10.74
CA LYS A 320 2.42 -32.23 -9.30
C LYS A 320 2.97 -30.82 -9.06
N LEU A 321 2.73 -30.29 -7.86
CA LEU A 321 3.38 -29.08 -7.34
C LEU A 321 3.88 -29.33 -5.92
N PHE A 322 5.01 -28.73 -5.52
CA PHE A 322 5.48 -28.76 -4.13
C PHE A 322 4.56 -27.98 -3.18
N HIS A 323 4.71 -28.18 -1.86
CA HIS A 323 3.86 -27.59 -0.83
C HIS A 323 3.68 -26.07 -0.97
N GLY A 324 4.78 -25.33 -1.13
CA GLY A 324 4.74 -23.87 -1.32
C GLY A 324 3.98 -23.46 -2.58
N GLY A 325 4.15 -24.20 -3.68
CA GLY A 325 3.44 -23.95 -4.94
C GLY A 325 1.94 -24.22 -4.82
N ARG A 326 1.56 -25.33 -4.16
CA ARG A 326 0.16 -25.66 -3.87
C ARG A 326 -0.52 -24.58 -3.02
N GLN A 327 0.17 -24.08 -1.99
CA GLN A 327 -0.35 -23.01 -1.14
C GLN A 327 -0.49 -21.69 -1.90
N GLN A 328 0.54 -21.29 -2.66
CA GLN A 328 0.52 -20.05 -3.45
C GLN A 328 -0.59 -20.05 -4.50
N TYR A 329 -0.65 -21.13 -5.27
CA TYR A 329 -1.61 -21.24 -6.36
C TYR A 329 -3.03 -21.51 -5.87
N GLY A 330 -3.20 -22.41 -4.90
CA GLY A 330 -4.51 -22.76 -4.35
C GLY A 330 -5.22 -21.58 -3.70
N LEU A 331 -4.50 -20.78 -2.89
CA LEU A 331 -5.10 -19.58 -2.28
C LEU A 331 -5.41 -18.49 -3.32
N PHE A 332 -4.58 -18.36 -4.36
CA PHE A 332 -4.86 -17.48 -5.49
C PHE A 332 -6.15 -17.88 -6.22
N LEU A 333 -6.30 -19.16 -6.59
CA LEU A 333 -7.49 -19.69 -7.28
C LEU A 333 -8.77 -19.51 -6.47
N LYS A 334 -8.69 -19.76 -5.16
CA LYS A 334 -9.79 -19.47 -4.22
C LYS A 334 -10.22 -18.01 -4.29
N ALA A 335 -9.26 -17.08 -4.19
CA ALA A 335 -9.55 -15.64 -4.23
C ALA A 335 -9.99 -15.14 -5.62
N VAL A 336 -9.62 -15.84 -6.70
CA VAL A 336 -10.15 -15.61 -8.05
C VAL A 336 -11.62 -16.00 -8.18
N GLY A 337 -12.16 -16.81 -7.24
CA GLY A 337 -13.57 -17.22 -7.22
C GLY A 337 -13.81 -18.69 -7.54
N MET A 338 -12.77 -19.54 -7.53
CA MET A 338 -12.95 -20.99 -7.66
C MET A 338 -13.56 -21.56 -6.38
N SER A 339 -14.70 -22.23 -6.49
CA SER A 339 -15.35 -22.90 -5.36
C SER A 339 -14.51 -24.07 -4.83
N LEU A 340 -14.79 -24.51 -3.59
CA LEU A 340 -14.10 -25.67 -3.02
C LEU A 340 -14.30 -26.93 -3.87
N ASP A 341 -15.53 -27.17 -4.32
CA ASP A 341 -15.86 -28.36 -5.12
C ASP A 341 -15.09 -28.35 -6.45
N ASN A 342 -15.05 -27.19 -7.11
CA ASN A 342 -14.27 -27.01 -8.34
C ASN A 342 -12.76 -27.16 -8.09
N ALA A 343 -12.26 -26.66 -6.96
CA ALA A 343 -10.85 -26.82 -6.61
C ALA A 343 -10.50 -28.30 -6.39
N ILE A 344 -11.33 -29.05 -5.68
CA ILE A 344 -11.12 -30.50 -5.47
C ILE A 344 -11.10 -31.21 -6.83
N ILE A 345 -12.05 -30.91 -7.72
CA ILE A 345 -12.08 -31.47 -9.08
C ILE A 345 -10.78 -31.13 -9.82
N PHE A 346 -10.41 -29.86 -9.86
CA PHE A 346 -9.22 -29.36 -10.55
C PHE A 346 -7.93 -30.06 -10.09
N TRP A 347 -7.68 -30.10 -8.77
CA TRP A 347 -6.48 -30.73 -8.22
C TRP A 347 -6.49 -32.24 -8.40
N ARG A 348 -7.65 -32.89 -8.24
CA ARG A 348 -7.79 -34.33 -8.40
C ARG A 348 -7.54 -34.77 -9.83
N GLU A 349 -8.17 -34.13 -10.80
CA GLU A 349 -7.99 -34.45 -12.23
C GLU A 349 -6.55 -34.30 -12.68
N GLU A 350 -5.84 -33.29 -12.16
CA GLU A 350 -4.45 -33.08 -12.54
C GLU A 350 -3.49 -34.04 -11.83
N PHE A 351 -3.60 -34.21 -10.51
CA PHE A 351 -2.68 -35.06 -9.75
C PHE A 351 -2.87 -36.54 -10.07
N THR A 352 -4.10 -36.98 -10.33
CA THR A 352 -4.39 -38.39 -10.65
C THR A 352 -3.80 -38.89 -11.97
N LYS A 353 -3.17 -38.00 -12.76
CA LYS A 353 -2.34 -38.40 -13.92
C LYS A 353 -1.03 -39.08 -13.51
N VAL A 354 -0.54 -38.83 -12.29
CA VAL A 354 0.73 -39.38 -11.76
C VAL A 354 0.58 -40.10 -10.42
N MET A 355 -0.59 -40.04 -9.78
CA MET A 355 -0.90 -40.79 -8.56
C MET A 355 -2.31 -41.38 -8.60
N ASP A 356 -2.62 -42.29 -7.68
CA ASP A 356 -3.97 -42.85 -7.54
C ASP A 356 -4.91 -41.92 -6.76
N ASN A 357 -6.21 -42.21 -6.87
CA ASN A 357 -7.25 -41.40 -6.23
C ASN A 357 -7.19 -41.47 -4.70
N ASP A 358 -6.87 -42.64 -4.14
CA ASP A 358 -6.82 -42.85 -2.70
C ASP A 358 -5.65 -42.08 -2.08
N LYS A 359 -4.48 -42.11 -2.73
CA LYS A 359 -3.33 -41.28 -2.35
C LYS A 359 -3.64 -39.80 -2.44
N PHE A 360 -4.37 -39.35 -3.47
CA PHE A 360 -4.82 -37.97 -3.55
C PHE A 360 -5.69 -37.58 -2.34
N HIS A 361 -6.68 -38.41 -2.01
CA HIS A 361 -7.58 -38.20 -0.89
C HIS A 361 -6.84 -38.16 0.45
N LYS A 362 -5.92 -39.10 0.70
CA LYS A 362 -5.17 -39.18 1.94
C LYS A 362 -4.18 -38.01 2.12
N GLN A 363 -3.49 -37.59 1.06
CA GLN A 363 -2.38 -36.63 1.18
C GLN A 363 -2.76 -35.17 0.92
N TYR A 364 -3.74 -34.89 0.05
CA TYR A 364 -3.97 -33.52 -0.45
C TYR A 364 -5.34 -32.94 -0.13
N LEU A 365 -6.38 -33.78 -0.01
CA LEU A 365 -7.75 -33.31 0.17
C LEU A 365 -7.92 -32.46 1.44
N TYR A 366 -7.31 -32.88 2.55
CA TYR A 366 -7.31 -32.15 3.81
C TYR A 366 -6.74 -30.73 3.64
N ASN A 367 -5.57 -30.61 3.01
CA ASN A 367 -4.93 -29.31 2.80
C ASN A 367 -5.80 -28.37 1.94
N ILE A 368 -6.44 -28.90 0.90
CA ILE A 368 -7.35 -28.13 0.04
C ILE A 368 -8.54 -27.62 0.86
N ARG A 369 -9.21 -28.47 1.64
CA ARG A 369 -10.34 -28.06 2.49
C ARG A 369 -9.95 -27.05 3.57
N HIS A 370 -8.77 -27.25 4.16
CA HIS A 370 -8.19 -26.32 5.13
C HIS A 370 -7.95 -24.93 4.52
N ASN A 371 -7.44 -24.83 3.28
CA ASN A 371 -7.28 -23.54 2.59
C ASN A 371 -8.61 -22.79 2.41
N TYR A 372 -9.73 -23.51 2.29
CA TYR A 372 -11.08 -22.95 2.19
C TYR A 372 -11.79 -22.75 3.54
N GLY A 373 -11.13 -23.06 4.66
CA GLY A 373 -11.66 -22.87 6.00
C GLY A 373 -12.73 -23.87 6.43
N GLN A 374 -12.85 -25.02 5.75
CA GLN A 374 -13.78 -26.08 6.13
C GLN A 374 -13.23 -27.04 7.20
N GLU A 375 -11.94 -26.95 7.52
CA GLU A 375 -11.26 -27.80 8.50
C GLU A 375 -10.38 -26.96 9.45
N GLY A 376 -10.14 -27.41 10.69
CA GLY A 376 -9.35 -26.69 11.71
C GLY A 376 -10.10 -25.54 12.40
N LYS A 377 -9.42 -24.42 12.74
CA LYS A 377 -10.00 -23.22 13.40
C LYS A 377 -11.04 -22.45 12.56
N ARG A 378 -11.48 -23.00 11.42
CA ARG A 378 -12.39 -22.36 10.44
C ARG A 378 -11.92 -20.98 9.93
N ALA A 379 -10.61 -20.73 9.93
CA ALA A 379 -10.04 -19.49 9.41
C ALA A 379 -9.88 -19.58 7.88
N SER A 380 -10.56 -18.71 7.15
CA SER A 380 -10.38 -18.57 5.69
C SER A 380 -9.02 -17.92 5.41
N TYR A 381 -8.02 -18.70 4.99
CA TYR A 381 -6.71 -18.15 4.64
C TYR A 381 -6.82 -17.18 3.44
N SER A 382 -6.18 -16.02 3.57
CA SER A 382 -6.09 -15.02 2.51
C SER A 382 -5.07 -15.41 1.45
N ALA A 383 -5.32 -15.00 0.21
CA ALA A 383 -4.35 -15.14 -0.87
C ALA A 383 -3.05 -14.39 -0.55
N MET A 384 -1.94 -14.90 -1.09
CA MET A 384 -0.62 -14.38 -0.73
C MET A 384 -0.31 -13.07 -1.46
N PRO A 385 0.01 -11.98 -0.74
CA PRO A 385 0.42 -10.73 -1.35
C PRO A 385 1.80 -10.85 -1.99
N CYS A 386 2.12 -9.95 -2.92
CA CYS A 386 3.42 -9.94 -3.60
C CYS A 386 4.58 -9.85 -2.60
N SER A 387 4.44 -9.08 -1.50
CA SER A 387 5.49 -9.00 -0.47
C SER A 387 5.81 -10.34 0.16
N LYS A 388 4.80 -11.20 0.41
CA LYS A 388 5.00 -12.55 0.94
C LYS A 388 5.65 -13.45 -0.10
N ILE A 389 5.12 -13.47 -1.33
CA ILE A 389 5.64 -14.29 -2.44
C ILE A 389 7.10 -13.94 -2.77
N LEU A 390 7.48 -12.67 -2.65
CA LEU A 390 8.85 -12.21 -2.85
C LEU A 390 9.80 -12.70 -1.74
N MET A 391 9.30 -12.99 -0.54
CA MET A 391 10.12 -13.50 0.56
C MET A 391 10.16 -15.03 0.60
N SER A 392 9.09 -15.70 0.16
CA SER A 392 8.90 -17.15 0.27
C SER A 392 9.22 -17.91 -1.03
N GLY A 393 10.41 -17.73 -1.58
CA GLY A 393 10.87 -18.45 -2.78
C GLY A 393 11.29 -19.89 -2.46
N SER A 394 10.77 -20.87 -3.22
CA SER A 394 11.20 -22.28 -3.18
C SER A 394 11.13 -22.91 -4.57
N ASN A 395 11.50 -24.19 -4.72
CA ASN A 395 11.63 -24.91 -6.00
C ASN A 395 10.53 -24.59 -7.05
N ASP A 396 9.26 -24.49 -6.61
CA ASP A 396 8.12 -24.15 -7.48
C ASP A 396 7.40 -22.83 -7.16
N SER A 397 7.69 -22.19 -6.03
CA SER A 397 6.94 -21.01 -5.57
C SER A 397 7.79 -19.75 -5.51
N GLY A 398 7.14 -18.60 -5.67
CA GLY A 398 7.81 -17.30 -5.67
C GLY A 398 7.45 -16.41 -6.85
N CYS A 399 8.14 -15.27 -6.92
CA CYS A 399 8.05 -14.31 -8.00
C CYS A 399 9.16 -14.55 -9.05
N PRO A 400 8.83 -14.77 -10.34
CA PRO A 400 9.82 -14.95 -11.41
C PRO A 400 10.78 -13.76 -11.51
N PHE A 401 10.29 -12.53 -11.35
CA PHE A 401 11.10 -11.30 -11.42
C PHE A 401 12.13 -11.15 -10.28
N LYS A 402 12.08 -12.01 -9.26
CA LYS A 402 13.05 -12.00 -8.15
C LYS A 402 13.90 -13.26 -8.13
N HIS A 403 13.33 -14.42 -8.39
CA HIS A 403 14.01 -15.70 -8.17
C HIS A 403 14.57 -16.33 -9.44
N TYR A 404 14.15 -15.90 -10.63
CA TYR A 404 14.75 -16.40 -11.86
C TYR A 404 16.07 -15.67 -12.14
N ASP A 405 17.03 -16.41 -12.70
CA ASP A 405 18.17 -15.78 -13.35
C ASP A 405 17.76 -15.12 -14.67
N ARG A 406 18.70 -14.38 -15.27
CA ARG A 406 18.48 -13.63 -16.51
C ARG A 406 18.06 -14.53 -17.67
N ASP A 407 18.61 -15.73 -17.76
CA ASP A 407 18.39 -16.65 -18.88
C ASP A 407 17.00 -17.28 -18.80
N HIS A 408 16.60 -17.78 -17.63
CA HIS A 408 15.27 -18.32 -17.40
C HIS A 408 14.20 -17.23 -17.54
N LEU A 409 14.46 -16.03 -17.03
CA LEU A 409 13.55 -14.89 -17.20
C LEU A 409 13.41 -14.50 -18.67
N GLY A 410 14.50 -14.48 -19.44
CA GLY A 410 14.47 -14.20 -20.88
C GLY A 410 13.68 -15.24 -21.69
N LYS A 411 13.83 -16.52 -21.38
CA LYS A 411 13.04 -17.61 -22.00
C LYS A 411 11.55 -17.45 -21.71
N MET A 412 11.19 -17.17 -20.46
CA MET A 412 9.80 -16.94 -20.05
C MET A 412 9.19 -15.73 -20.77
N LEU A 413 9.90 -14.59 -20.80
CA LEU A 413 9.42 -13.38 -21.49
C LEU A 413 9.23 -13.61 -22.99
N SER A 414 10.18 -14.31 -23.63
CA SER A 414 10.07 -14.67 -25.05
C SER A 414 8.89 -15.62 -25.31
N ALA A 415 8.64 -16.60 -24.44
CA ALA A 415 7.50 -17.50 -24.54
C ALA A 415 6.16 -16.76 -24.38
N HIS A 416 6.16 -15.66 -23.63
CA HIS A 416 5.00 -14.79 -23.45
C HIS A 416 4.82 -13.76 -24.58
N GLY A 417 5.71 -13.75 -25.58
CA GLY A 417 5.63 -12.86 -26.74
C GLY A 417 6.12 -11.43 -26.48
N ILE A 418 6.94 -11.23 -25.43
CA ILE A 418 7.58 -9.94 -25.15
C ILE A 418 8.78 -9.75 -26.07
N ASP A 419 8.90 -8.56 -26.67
CA ASP A 419 9.99 -8.23 -27.58
C ASP A 419 11.31 -8.00 -26.83
N LYS A 420 12.42 -7.91 -27.56
CA LYS A 420 13.76 -7.73 -26.97
C LYS A 420 13.90 -6.39 -26.24
N THR A 421 13.21 -5.35 -26.72
CA THR A 421 13.25 -4.01 -26.11
C THR A 421 12.53 -4.04 -24.77
N GLY A 422 11.28 -4.51 -24.73
CA GLY A 422 10.53 -4.67 -23.49
C GLY A 422 11.20 -5.61 -22.50
N SER A 423 11.84 -6.67 -22.98
CA SER A 423 12.62 -7.58 -22.13
C SER A 423 13.82 -6.88 -21.47
N SER A 424 14.50 -5.99 -22.21
CA SER A 424 15.63 -5.22 -21.67
C SER A 424 15.19 -4.25 -20.58
N GLU A 425 14.06 -3.56 -20.76
CA GLU A 425 13.49 -2.68 -19.74
C GLU A 425 13.08 -3.45 -18.47
N ILE A 426 12.54 -4.66 -18.62
CA ILE A 426 12.23 -5.54 -17.47
C ILE A 426 13.50 -5.97 -16.74
N PHE A 427 14.57 -6.34 -17.46
CA PHE A 427 15.84 -6.73 -16.84
C PHE A 427 16.46 -5.59 -16.02
N GLU A 428 16.42 -4.35 -16.52
CA GLU A 428 16.92 -3.20 -15.77
C GLU A 428 16.15 -3.00 -14.45
N LEU A 429 14.84 -3.22 -14.45
CA LEU A 429 14.01 -3.11 -13.25
C LEU A 429 14.29 -4.25 -12.25
N THR A 430 14.53 -5.48 -12.73
CA THR A 430 14.88 -6.59 -11.84
C THR A 430 16.28 -6.43 -11.25
N GLU A 431 17.25 -5.94 -12.02
CA GLU A 431 18.61 -5.62 -11.54
C GLU A 431 18.63 -4.52 -10.48
N ARG A 432 17.73 -3.54 -10.58
CA ARG A 432 17.52 -2.51 -9.55
C ARG A 432 16.76 -3.03 -8.31
N SER A 433 16.52 -4.33 -8.20
CA SER A 433 15.75 -4.96 -7.12
C SER A 433 14.30 -4.45 -7.01
N GLN A 434 13.66 -4.13 -8.14
CA GLN A 434 12.28 -3.63 -8.22
C GLN A 434 11.33 -4.61 -8.94
N PRO A 435 11.06 -5.80 -8.35
CA PRO A 435 10.30 -6.86 -9.03
C PRO A 435 8.81 -6.54 -9.24
N GLN A 436 8.21 -5.71 -8.38
CA GLN A 436 6.82 -5.26 -8.56
C GLN A 436 6.69 -4.28 -9.73
N LEU A 437 7.68 -3.41 -9.95
CA LEU A 437 7.71 -2.52 -11.11
C LEU A 437 7.99 -3.31 -12.40
N ALA A 438 8.87 -4.31 -12.35
CA ALA A 438 9.05 -5.25 -13.46
C ALA A 438 7.72 -5.95 -13.84
N CYS A 439 6.93 -6.37 -12.84
CA CYS A 439 5.60 -6.94 -13.07
C CYS A 439 4.59 -5.94 -13.64
N GLN A 440 4.65 -4.67 -13.23
CA GLN A 440 3.86 -3.59 -13.84
C GLN A 440 4.27 -3.35 -15.29
N LYS A 441 5.57 -3.33 -15.57
CA LYS A 441 6.05 -3.16 -16.94
C LYS A 441 5.63 -4.32 -17.84
N TYR A 442 5.71 -5.55 -17.33
CA TYR A 442 5.18 -6.72 -18.00
C TYR A 442 3.68 -6.58 -18.31
N TRP A 443 2.89 -6.08 -17.34
CA TRP A 443 1.49 -5.79 -17.57
C TRP A 443 1.26 -4.86 -18.75
N GLU A 444 1.97 -3.73 -18.77
CA GLU A 444 1.83 -2.70 -19.79
C GLU A 444 2.11 -3.24 -21.19
N LEU A 445 3.12 -4.10 -21.32
CA LEU A 445 3.50 -4.74 -22.58
C LEU A 445 2.44 -5.74 -23.04
N VAL A 446 1.88 -6.54 -22.13
CA VAL A 446 0.86 -7.55 -22.46
C VAL A 446 -0.51 -6.91 -22.75
N HIS A 447 -0.95 -5.96 -21.93
CA HIS A 447 -2.28 -5.36 -22.02
C HIS A 447 -2.31 -4.08 -22.86
N ARG A 448 -1.15 -3.59 -23.33
CA ARG A 448 -0.99 -2.37 -24.14
C ARG A 448 -1.65 -1.14 -23.51
N THR A 449 -1.69 -1.10 -22.19
CA THR A 449 -2.33 -0.04 -21.39
C THR A 449 -1.50 0.22 -20.14
N PRO A 450 -1.37 1.48 -19.70
CA PRO A 450 -0.67 1.80 -18.46
C PRO A 450 -1.41 1.15 -17.28
N PHE A 451 -0.65 0.61 -16.32
CA PHE A 451 -1.25 0.10 -15.10
C PHE A 451 -1.59 1.26 -14.16
N GLU A 452 -2.84 1.38 -13.74
CA GLU A 452 -3.25 2.42 -12.80
C GLU A 452 -2.97 1.99 -11.34
N GLY A 453 -1.90 2.55 -10.76
CA GLY A 453 -1.53 2.38 -9.37
C GLY A 453 -0.34 1.45 -9.15
N ALA A 454 -0.22 0.87 -7.95
CA ALA A 454 0.88 0.01 -7.59
C ALA A 454 0.44 -1.47 -7.54
N MET A 455 1.19 -2.34 -8.22
CA MET A 455 0.99 -3.78 -8.22
C MET A 455 1.48 -4.40 -6.91
N GLN A 456 0.54 -4.77 -6.03
CA GLN A 456 0.87 -5.28 -4.70
C GLN A 456 0.35 -6.70 -4.45
N HIS A 457 -0.53 -7.22 -5.30
CA HIS A 457 -1.14 -8.54 -5.13
C HIS A 457 -1.39 -9.27 -6.47
N PRO A 458 -1.18 -10.60 -6.56
CA PRO A 458 -1.52 -11.38 -7.76
C PRO A 458 -3.01 -11.32 -8.14
N ASN A 459 -3.92 -11.41 -7.17
CA ASN A 459 -5.35 -11.24 -7.43
C ASN A 459 -5.74 -9.83 -7.91
N GLN A 460 -5.01 -8.78 -7.51
CA GLN A 460 -5.21 -7.43 -8.05
C GLN A 460 -4.86 -7.39 -9.54
N TYR A 461 -3.74 -8.00 -9.93
CA TYR A 461 -3.38 -8.18 -11.34
C TYR A 461 -4.54 -8.86 -12.09
N TYR A 462 -5.04 -9.98 -11.57
CA TYR A 462 -6.13 -10.72 -12.19
C TYR A 462 -7.39 -9.86 -12.36
N GLU A 463 -7.87 -9.20 -11.30
CA GLU A 463 -9.07 -8.37 -11.33
C GLU A 463 -8.97 -7.24 -12.35
N GLU A 464 -7.86 -6.50 -12.36
CA GLU A 464 -7.64 -5.43 -13.33
C GLU A 464 -7.56 -5.98 -14.76
N SER A 465 -7.07 -7.21 -14.95
CA SER A 465 -6.87 -7.78 -16.29
C SER A 465 -8.24 -8.12 -16.86
N ARG A 466 -9.08 -8.74 -16.02
CA ARG A 466 -10.46 -9.05 -16.33
C ARG A 466 -11.28 -7.78 -16.63
N LYS A 467 -11.03 -6.67 -15.95
CA LYS A 467 -11.66 -5.38 -16.28
C LYS A 467 -11.25 -4.87 -17.66
N THR A 468 -9.96 -4.92 -18.00
CA THR A 468 -9.44 -4.47 -19.30
C THR A 468 -9.99 -5.30 -20.46
N PHE A 469 -10.01 -6.64 -20.32
CA PHE A 469 -10.57 -7.54 -21.34
C PHE A 469 -12.11 -7.49 -21.40
N GLY A 470 -12.79 -7.35 -20.26
CA GLY A 470 -14.24 -7.16 -20.18
C GLY A 470 -14.71 -5.86 -20.82
N GLY A 471 -13.95 -4.77 -20.64
CA GLY A 471 -14.18 -3.48 -21.29
C GLY A 471 -13.93 -3.51 -22.80
N HIS A 472 -13.02 -4.36 -23.29
CA HIS A 472 -12.84 -4.60 -24.73
C HIS A 472 -14.03 -5.35 -25.33
N ARG A 473 -14.60 -6.36 -24.65
CA ARG A 473 -15.80 -7.07 -25.12
C ARG A 473 -17.01 -6.14 -25.31
N ALA A 474 -17.20 -5.16 -24.44
CA ALA A 474 -18.28 -4.17 -24.56
C ALA A 474 -18.06 -3.17 -25.71
N LYS A 475 -16.81 -2.95 -26.16
CA LYS A 475 -16.48 -2.08 -27.31
C LYS A 475 -16.43 -2.85 -28.64
N THR A 476 -16.07 -4.13 -28.63
CA THR A 476 -15.99 -4.96 -29.85
C THR A 476 -17.35 -5.40 -30.40
N ASP A 477 -18.45 -5.18 -29.69
CA ASP A 477 -19.81 -5.43 -30.20
C ASP A 477 -20.33 -4.30 -31.12
N ARG A 478 -19.46 -3.34 -31.50
CA ARG A 478 -19.74 -2.25 -32.46
C ARG A 478 -18.78 -2.17 -33.65
N GLY A 479 -18.09 -3.26 -34.00
CA GLY A 479 -17.28 -3.27 -35.23
C GLY A 479 -16.65 -4.61 -35.55
N LEU A 480 -17.08 -5.22 -36.66
CA LEU A 480 -16.51 -6.41 -37.27
C LEU A 480 -15.02 -6.24 -37.62
N ASP A 481 -14.18 -7.22 -37.29
CA ASP A 481 -13.58 -8.12 -38.30
C ASP A 481 -13.00 -9.39 -37.62
N ARG A 482 -13.30 -10.55 -38.19
CA ARG A 482 -12.86 -11.88 -37.75
C ARG A 482 -11.67 -12.29 -38.59
N SER A 483 -10.45 -12.21 -38.06
CA SER A 483 -9.35 -13.00 -38.60
C SER A 483 -8.26 -13.27 -37.55
N HIS A 484 -7.77 -14.52 -37.58
CA HIS A 484 -6.64 -15.09 -36.84
C HIS A 484 -6.87 -15.57 -35.39
N VAL A 485 -7.66 -16.64 -35.27
CA VAL A 485 -7.47 -17.64 -34.20
C VAL A 485 -6.68 -18.80 -34.79
N ILE A 486 -5.42 -18.97 -34.36
CA ILE A 486 -4.59 -20.14 -34.72
C ILE A 486 -5.07 -21.32 -33.86
N ARG A 487 -5.83 -22.24 -34.46
CA ARG A 487 -6.08 -23.58 -33.93
C ARG A 487 -4.98 -24.51 -34.43
N ALA A 488 -4.18 -25.05 -33.52
CA ALA A 488 -3.36 -26.24 -33.78
C ALA A 488 -4.06 -27.46 -33.16
N SER A 489 -4.53 -28.37 -34.00
CA SER A 489 -5.12 -29.66 -33.62
C SER A 489 -4.20 -30.78 -34.09
N LEU A 490 -3.85 -31.75 -33.24
CA LEU A 490 -3.29 -33.06 -33.64
C LEU A 490 -3.76 -34.19 -32.69
N PRO A 491 -3.74 -35.48 -33.10
CA PRO A 491 -4.81 -36.44 -32.83
C PRO A 491 -4.43 -37.77 -32.11
N VAL A 492 -5.45 -38.39 -31.46
CA VAL A 492 -5.81 -39.85 -31.35
C VAL A 492 -5.11 -40.82 -30.34
N LYS A 493 -5.95 -41.34 -29.40
CA LYS A 493 -6.22 -42.72 -28.82
C LYS A 493 -5.16 -43.87 -28.83
N PRO A 494 -5.38 -45.02 -28.13
CA PRO A 494 -5.86 -45.32 -26.76
C PRO A 494 -4.96 -46.33 -25.98
N SER A 495 -5.25 -46.54 -24.70
CA SER A 495 -4.63 -47.46 -23.73
C SER A 495 -4.82 -48.97 -23.99
N PRO A 496 -4.04 -49.83 -23.33
CA PRO A 496 -4.65 -50.95 -22.59
C PRO A 496 -4.07 -51.23 -21.18
N SER A 497 -4.92 -51.93 -20.42
CA SER A 497 -4.92 -52.38 -19.03
C SER A 497 -3.95 -53.49 -18.62
N GLY A 498 -3.66 -53.62 -17.32
CA GLY A 498 -3.09 -54.82 -16.68
C GLY A 498 -3.16 -54.76 -15.15
N ALA A 499 -3.44 -55.88 -14.48
CA ALA A 499 -4.04 -55.99 -13.14
C ALA A 499 -3.09 -56.28 -11.96
N ALA A 500 -3.55 -55.85 -10.77
CA ALA A 500 -3.50 -56.42 -9.40
C ALA A 500 -2.31 -57.29 -8.89
N ALA A 501 -1.81 -56.96 -7.70
CA ALA A 501 -1.65 -57.90 -6.57
C ALA A 501 -1.37 -57.14 -5.25
N ALA A 502 -2.06 -57.54 -4.19
CA ALA A 502 -1.92 -57.05 -2.82
C ALA A 502 -0.88 -57.87 -2.03
N ASN A 503 -0.17 -57.25 -1.08
CA ASN A 503 0.21 -57.91 0.18
C ASN A 503 0.59 -56.90 1.27
N THR A 504 0.24 -57.27 2.49
CA THR A 504 0.24 -56.53 3.74
C THR A 504 1.53 -56.71 4.56
N SER A 505 1.94 -55.64 5.28
CA SER A 505 2.17 -55.61 6.75
C SER A 505 3.39 -54.79 7.22
N ALA A 506 3.21 -54.25 8.44
CA ALA A 506 4.17 -53.74 9.42
C ALA A 506 4.57 -52.25 9.34
N THR A 507 3.92 -51.49 10.22
CA THR A 507 4.04 -50.06 10.53
C THR A 507 5.32 -49.71 11.29
N GLN A 508 6.09 -48.77 10.73
CA GLN A 508 7.10 -47.97 11.43
C GLN A 508 7.06 -46.57 10.82
N ALA A 509 6.92 -45.51 11.63
CA ALA A 509 6.81 -44.14 11.11
C ALA A 509 8.13 -43.70 10.46
N VAL A 510 8.10 -43.49 9.13
CA VAL A 510 9.23 -43.00 8.33
C VAL A 510 8.86 -41.60 7.82
N TRP A 511 9.78 -40.66 7.97
CA TRP A 511 9.68 -39.32 7.40
C TRP A 511 10.09 -39.38 5.93
N ASP A 512 9.24 -38.90 5.00
CA ASP A 512 9.58 -38.85 3.57
C ASP A 512 10.51 -37.66 3.26
N GLU A 513 11.30 -37.77 2.19
CA GLU A 513 12.23 -36.75 1.69
C GLU A 513 11.54 -35.41 1.34
N ASP A 514 10.21 -35.44 1.20
CA ASP A 514 9.33 -34.28 0.91
C ASP A 514 8.84 -33.54 2.19
N GLY A 515 9.17 -34.01 3.40
CA GLY A 515 8.84 -33.33 4.67
C GLY A 515 7.41 -33.49 5.17
N ASP A 516 6.65 -34.44 4.63
CA ASP A 516 5.29 -34.77 5.08
C ASP A 516 5.32 -35.88 6.18
N VAL A 517 4.41 -35.79 7.16
CA VAL A 517 4.17 -36.83 8.18
C VAL A 517 3.14 -37.82 7.62
N GLU A 518 3.54 -39.07 7.38
CA GLU A 518 2.56 -40.15 7.17
C GLU A 518 1.81 -40.41 8.49
N MET A 519 0.58 -39.93 8.59
CA MET A 519 -0.32 -40.26 9.70
C MET A 519 -0.94 -41.63 9.44
N SER A 520 -0.69 -42.58 10.34
CA SER A 520 -1.27 -43.93 10.29
C SER A 520 -2.80 -43.90 10.48
N GLU A 521 -3.50 -44.87 9.88
CA GLU A 521 -4.97 -45.02 9.95
C GLU A 521 -5.52 -45.04 11.39
N ASP A 522 -4.74 -45.51 12.36
CA ASP A 522 -5.09 -45.49 13.78
C ASP A 522 -5.23 -44.08 14.37
N LEU A 523 -4.48 -43.09 13.86
CA LEU A 523 -4.53 -41.72 14.34
C LEU A 523 -5.75 -40.97 13.80
N LEU A 524 -6.23 -41.34 12.59
CA LEU A 524 -7.46 -40.84 12.00
C LEU A 524 -8.71 -41.32 12.77
N GLN A 525 -8.75 -42.59 13.19
CA GLN A 525 -9.86 -43.11 14.00
C GLN A 525 -9.91 -42.51 15.40
N SER A 526 -8.76 -42.15 15.99
CA SER A 526 -8.72 -41.52 17.31
C SER A 526 -9.28 -40.08 17.32
N LEU A 527 -9.21 -39.37 16.19
CA LEU A 527 -9.72 -38.00 16.05
C LEU A 527 -11.23 -37.96 15.78
N GLU A 528 -11.77 -38.97 15.09
CA GLU A 528 -13.22 -39.13 14.86
C GLU A 528 -13.99 -39.52 16.14
N ALA A 529 -13.33 -40.15 17.12
CA ALA A 529 -13.96 -40.54 18.38
C ALA A 529 -14.10 -39.40 19.41
N THR A 530 -13.54 -38.22 19.15
CA THR A 530 -13.58 -37.05 20.05
C THR A 530 -14.28 -35.81 19.47
N GLY A 531 -15.08 -35.98 18.40
CA GLY A 531 -15.86 -34.91 17.76
C GLY A 531 -17.35 -35.02 18.00
#